data_AF-A0A931R5Y0-F1
#
_entry.id   AF-A0A931R5Y0-F1
#
_cell.length_a   1.000
_cell.length_b   1.000
_cell.length_c   1.000
_cell.angle_alpha   90.00
_cell.angle_beta   90.00
_cell.angle_gamma   90.00
#
_symmetry.space_group_name_H-M   'P 1'
#
loop_
_entity.id
_entity.type
_entity.pdbx_description
1 polymer ?
#
loop_
_entity_poly.entity_id
_entity_poly.type
_entity_poly.pdbx_seq_one_letter_code
_entity_poly.pdbx_strand_id
1 'polypeptide(L)' 'MANLLYKDRSIVNFARFDEATAFWIPMADVSWRTDGLRESHTITGPLVQFENWQDAERFMTEMAKAWIDDNP' A
#
# COMPACT_ATOMS: atom_id res chain seq x y z
N MET A 1 6.59 7.79 -3.60
CA MET A 1 5.50 7.97 -2.62
C MET A 1 4.28 8.47 -3.37
N ALA A 2 3.26 7.63 -3.48
CA ALA A 2 1.98 7.98 -4.10
C ALA A 2 0.89 8.02 -3.03
N ASN A 3 0.09 9.08 -3.01
CA ASN A 3 -1.08 9.18 -2.15
C ASN A 3 -2.33 9.29 -3.04
N LEU A 4 -3.31 8.43 -2.81
CA LEU A 4 -4.55 8.38 -3.58
C LEU A 4 -5.73 8.18 -2.62
N LEU A 5 -6.84 8.86 -2.91
CA LEU A 5 -8.11 8.61 -2.23
C LEU A 5 -8.95 7.62 -3.07
N TYR A 6 -9.43 6.55 -2.45
CA TYR A 6 -10.29 5.54 -3.09
C TYR A 6 -11.40 5.11 -2.14
N LYS A 7 -12.68 5.28 -2.54
CA LYS A 7 -13.87 4.97 -1.73
C LYS A 7 -13.81 5.53 -0.29
N ASP A 8 -13.48 6.82 -0.16
CA ASP A 8 -13.31 7.52 1.13
C ASP A 8 -12.19 6.99 2.04
N ARG A 9 -11.30 6.15 1.50
CA ARG A 9 -10.10 5.66 2.17
C ARG A 9 -8.85 6.22 1.53
N SER A 10 -7.92 6.70 2.34
CA SER A 10 -6.63 7.22 1.91
C SER A 10 -5.65 6.07 1.77
N ILE A 11 -5.04 5.92 0.60
CA ILE A 11 -4.00 4.94 0.31
C ILE A 11 -2.67 5.69 0.20
N VAL A 12 -1.69 5.31 1.00
CA VAL A 12 -0.31 5.80 0.93
C VAL A 12 0.60 4.65 0.55
N ASN A 13 1.11 4.67 -0.68
CA ASN A 13 2.03 3.65 -1.17
C ASN A 13 3.48 4.10 -0.97
N PHE A 14 4.29 3.18 -0.47
CA PHE A 14 5.72 3.37 -0.28
C PHE A 14 6.46 2.05 -0.51
N ALA A 15 7.66 2.17 -1.07
CA ALA A 15 8.56 1.04 -1.22
C ALA A 15 9.70 1.19 -0.20
N ARG A 16 9.96 0.13 0.57
CA ARG A 16 11.11 0.07 1.47
C ARG A 16 12.22 -0.73 0.80
N PHE A 17 13.39 -0.15 0.64
CA PHE A 17 14.55 -0.90 0.17
C PHE A 17 15.06 -1.82 1.27
N ASP A 18 15.21 -3.11 0.96
CA ASP A 18 15.83 -4.09 1.85
C ASP A 18 17.28 -4.33 1.40
N GLU A 19 18.23 -3.86 2.19
CA GLU A 19 19.66 -3.99 1.92
C GLU A 19 20.15 -5.45 1.95
N ALA A 20 19.46 -6.34 2.68
CA ALA A 20 19.86 -7.74 2.78
C ALA A 20 19.59 -8.52 1.49
N THR A 21 18.50 -8.17 0.79
CA THR A 21 18.07 -8.84 -0.43
C THR A 21 18.27 -7.98 -1.69
N ALA A 22 18.62 -6.71 -1.53
CA ALA A 22 18.74 -5.70 -2.58
C ALA A 22 17.44 -5.46 -3.39
N PHE A 23 16.29 -5.73 -2.79
CA PHE A 23 14.98 -5.54 -3.43
C PHE A 23 14.14 -4.47 -2.76
N TRP A 24 13.21 -3.91 -3.53
CA TRP A 24 12.19 -3.02 -3.03
C TRP A 24 11.02 -3.83 -2.49
N ILE A 25 10.77 -3.71 -1.19
CA ILE A 25 9.61 -4.29 -0.52
C ILE A 25 8.42 -3.33 -0.68
N PRO A 26 7.37 -3.74 -1.41
CA PRO A 26 6.18 -2.94 -1.64
C PRO A 26 5.29 -2.88 -0.39
N MET A 27 4.87 -1.68 0.02
CA MET A 27 3.94 -1.48 1.14
C MET A 27 2.88 -0.43 0.82
N ALA A 28 1.71 -0.58 1.41
CA ALA A 28 0.63 0.39 1.36
C ALA A 28 0.04 0.57 2.75
N ASP A 29 -0.19 1.81 3.14
CA ASP A 29 -1.04 2.12 4.29
C ASP A 29 -2.39 2.61 3.80
N VAL A 30 -3.46 1.92 4.21
CA VAL A 30 -4.83 2.31 3.95
C VAL A 30 -5.39 2.89 5.23
N SER A 31 -5.87 4.14 5.23
CA SER A 31 -6.49 4.75 6.40
C SER A 31 -7.85 5.35 6.08
N TRP A 32 -8.77 5.24 7.03
CA TRP A 32 -10.14 5.72 6.91
C TRP A 32 -10.63 6.25 8.26
N ARG A 33 -11.86 6.79 8.28
CA ARG A 33 -12.50 7.21 9.53
C ARG A 33 -13.75 6.39 9.78
N THR A 34 -13.85 5.83 10.98
CA THR A 34 -15.04 5.16 11.51
C THR A 34 -15.48 5.91 12.76
N ASP A 35 -16.72 6.41 12.80
CA ASP A 35 -17.29 7.13 13.96
C ASP A 35 -16.40 8.25 14.54
N GLY A 36 -15.68 8.96 13.65
CA GLY A 36 -14.78 10.05 14.02
C GLY A 36 -13.39 9.61 14.50
N LEU A 37 -13.15 8.30 14.65
CA LEU A 37 -11.84 7.72 14.93
C LEU A 37 -11.12 7.40 13.62
N ARG A 38 -9.80 7.61 13.60
CA ARG A 38 -8.96 7.22 12.45
C ARG A 38 -8.56 5.77 12.61
N GLU A 39 -8.88 4.98 11.61
CA GLU A 39 -8.39 3.61 11.45
C GLU A 39 -7.33 3.55 10.35
N SER A 40 -6.45 2.57 10.45
CA SER A 40 -5.40 2.31 9.47
C SER A 40 -5.10 0.83 9.39
N HIS A 41 -4.87 0.35 8.18
CA HIS A 41 -4.43 -0.99 7.88
C HIS A 41 -3.25 -0.94 6.92
N THR A 42 -2.11 -1.45 7.39
CA THR A 42 -0.92 -1.57 6.57
C THR A 42 -0.93 -2.91 5.84
N ILE A 43 -0.93 -2.85 4.52
CA ILE A 43 -0.80 -4.00 3.63
C ILE A 43 0.66 -4.12 3.24
N THR A 44 1.29 -5.22 3.61
CA THR A 44 2.58 -5.62 3.05
C THR A 44 2.34 -6.54 1.87
N GLY A 45 2.91 -6.21 0.72
CA GLY A 45 2.82 -7.08 -0.44
C GLY A 45 3.45 -8.45 -0.16
N PRO A 46 3.22 -9.46 -1.03
CA PRO A 46 3.96 -10.71 -0.97
C PRO A 46 5.46 -10.42 -1.10
N LEU A 47 6.32 -11.43 -0.87
CA LEU A 47 7.77 -11.40 -1.14
C LEU A 47 8.09 -11.25 -2.64
N VAL A 48 7.31 -10.47 -3.38
CA VAL A 48 7.56 -10.05 -4.75
C VAL A 48 8.70 -9.05 -4.68
N GLN A 49 9.80 -9.47 -5.25
CA GLN A 49 11.03 -8.70 -5.36
C GLN A 49 10.88 -7.73 -6.52
N PHE A 50 10.81 -6.43 -6.23
CA PHE A 50 10.77 -5.40 -7.26
C PHE A 50 12.17 -4.80 -7.45
N GLU A 51 12.62 -4.71 -8.70
CA GLU A 51 13.86 -4.02 -9.08
C GLU A 51 13.69 -2.49 -9.09
N ASN A 52 12.46 -2.01 -9.29
CA ASN A 52 12.11 -0.59 -9.36
C ASN A 52 11.01 -0.23 -8.35
N TRP A 53 11.22 0.87 -7.62
CA TRP A 53 10.25 1.43 -6.68
C TRP A 53 8.93 1.85 -7.34
N GLN A 54 8.94 2.27 -8.61
CA GLN A 54 7.74 2.70 -9.33
C GLN A 54 6.79 1.53 -9.59
N ASP A 55 7.35 0.37 -9.97
CA ASP A 55 6.58 -0.84 -10.20
C ASP A 55 6.03 -1.39 -8.88
N ALA A 56 6.82 -1.31 -7.80
CA ALA A 56 6.38 -1.64 -6.45
C ALA A 56 5.18 -0.77 -6.00
N GLU A 57 5.25 0.55 -6.22
CA GLU A 57 4.14 1.47 -5.87
C GLU A 57 2.89 1.23 -6.72
N ARG A 58 3.04 0.95 -8.02
CA ARG A 58 1.92 0.64 -8.90
C ARG A 58 1.24 -0.66 -8.51
N PHE A 59 2.02 -1.71 -8.22
CA PHE A 59 1.51 -2.98 -7.73
C PHE A 59 0.71 -2.83 -6.44
N MET A 60 1.26 -2.08 -5.47
CA MET A 60 0.56 -1.82 -4.20
C MET A 60 -0.70 -1.00 -4.35
N THR A 61 -0.73 -0.06 -5.31
CA THR A 61 -1.94 0.71 -5.59
C THR A 61 -3.10 -0.20 -5.95
N GLU A 62 -2.87 -1.17 -6.84
CA GLU A 62 -3.93 -2.10 -7.26
C GLU A 62 -4.28 -3.10 -6.15
N MET A 63 -3.29 -3.58 -5.39
CA MET A 63 -3.53 -4.45 -4.24
C MET A 63 -4.33 -3.75 -3.13
N ALA A 64 -4.02 -2.50 -2.84
CA ALA A 64 -4.75 -1.71 -1.85
C ALA A 64 -6.20 -1.44 -2.28
N LYS A 65 -6.43 -1.13 -3.56
CA LYS A 65 -7.80 -1.00 -4.10
C LYS A 65 -8.57 -2.31 -3.97
N ALA A 66 -7.97 -3.44 -4.34
CA ALA A 66 -8.60 -4.75 -4.23
C ALA A 66 -8.95 -5.08 -2.76
N TRP A 67 -8.04 -4.78 -1.82
CA TRP A 67 -8.33 -4.97 -0.40
C TRP A 67 -9.49 -4.09 0.09
N ILE A 68 -9.57 -2.83 -0.36
CA ILE A 68 -10.71 -1.95 -0.05
C ILE A 68 -12.00 -2.48 -0.66
N ASP A 69 -11.95 -3.03 -1.87
CA ASP A 69 -13.11 -3.62 -2.54
C ASP A 69 -13.62 -4.87 -1.80
N ASP A 70 -12.72 -5.68 -1.24
CA ASP A 70 -13.04 -6.86 -0.43
C ASP A 70 -13.47 -6.52 1.01
N ASN A 71 -13.15 -5.31 1.49
CA ASN A 71 -13.48 -4.84 2.84
C ASN A 71 -14.28 -3.54 2.77
N PRO A 72 -15.59 -3.55 2.43
CA PRO A 72 -16.40 -2.35 2.27
C PRO A 72 -16.54 -1.50 3.53
#